data_AF-A0A7J8UVI4-F1
#
_entry.id   AF-A0A7J8UVI4-F1
#
_cell.length_a   1.000
_cell.length_b   1.000
_cell.length_c   1.000
_cell.angle_alpha   90.00
_cell.angle_beta   90.00
_cell.angle_gamma   90.00
#
_symmetry.space_group_name_H-M   'P 1'
#
loop_
_entity.id
_entity.type
_entity.pdbx_description
1 polymer ?
#
loop_
_entity_poly.entity_id
_entity_poly.type
_entity_poly.pdbx_seq_one_letter_code
_entity_poly.pdbx_strand_id
1 'polypeptide(L)'
;MMMMMMMRENNQITAQNEGGGSLGNNGMNNVGVGVGREGEIVLKKGPWTATEDAVLAGYVRRHGEGNWNAVRKNTGLARCGKSCRLRWANHLRPNLKKGSFSPEEERIIIELHAKMGNRWARMATQ
;
A
#
# COMPACT_ATOMS: atom_id res chain seq x y z
N MET A 1 4.28 -0.17 -1.61
CA MET A 1 5.57 -0.41 -2.28
C MET A 1 6.34 0.86 -2.45
N MET A 2 5.87 1.94 -3.09
CA MET A 2 6.59 3.23 -2.98
C MET A 2 6.73 3.65 -1.51
N MET A 3 5.62 3.58 -0.75
CA MET A 3 5.62 3.85 0.69
C MET A 3 6.27 2.74 1.55
N MET A 4 6.52 1.54 1.01
CA MET A 4 7.11 0.40 1.76
C MET A 4 8.59 0.17 1.40
N MET A 5 9.02 0.52 0.20
CA MET A 5 10.40 0.50 -0.28
C MET A 5 11.15 1.68 0.33
N MET A 6 10.54 2.87 0.35
CA MET A 6 11.06 4.01 1.13
C MET A 6 11.12 3.70 2.64
N MET A 7 10.26 2.82 3.18
CA MET A 7 10.35 2.37 4.57
C MET A 7 11.39 1.26 4.80
N ARG A 8 11.83 0.54 3.77
CA ARG A 8 12.82 -0.54 3.91
C ARG A 8 14.26 -0.01 3.91
N GLU A 9 14.52 1.08 3.19
CA GLU A 9 15.79 1.82 3.25
C GLU A 9 15.93 2.70 4.50
N ASN A 10 14.81 3.06 5.15
CA ASN A 10 14.82 3.79 6.43
C ASN A 10 15.55 3.04 7.56
N ASN A 11 15.63 1.71 7.55
CA ASN A 11 16.36 0.99 8.61
C ASN A 11 17.88 1.19 8.55
N GLN A 12 18.43 1.64 7.40
CA GLN A 12 19.85 1.99 7.30
C GLN A 12 20.11 3.45 7.68
N ILE A 13 19.18 4.36 7.40
CA ILE A 13 19.33 5.79 7.73
C ILE A 13 19.14 6.05 9.24
N THR A 14 18.27 5.28 9.92
CA THR A 14 18.01 5.45 11.35
C THR A 14 19.05 4.80 12.28
N ALA A 15 20.00 4.02 11.75
CA ALA A 15 20.96 3.23 12.55
C ALA A 15 22.10 4.07 13.18
N GLN A 16 22.04 5.40 13.13
CA GLN A 16 23.07 6.30 13.70
C GLN A 16 22.58 7.17 14.87
N ASN A 17 21.42 6.90 15.48
CA ASN A 17 21.00 7.65 16.67
C ASN A 17 20.29 6.77 17.70
N GLU A 18 21.08 6.10 18.55
CA GLU A 18 20.61 5.35 19.72
C GLU A 18 20.26 6.34 20.86
N GLY A 19 18.99 6.41 21.25
CA GLY A 19 18.52 7.17 22.41
C GLY A 19 17.08 6.78 22.76
N GLY A 20 16.90 6.11 23.90
CA GLY A 20 15.71 5.34 24.26
C GLY A 20 14.39 6.11 24.38
N GLY A 21 13.28 5.37 24.27
CA GLY A 21 11.93 5.85 24.51
C GLY A 21 10.87 4.77 24.28
N SER A 22 10.35 4.21 25.36
CA SER A 22 9.12 3.40 25.40
C SER A 22 7.92 4.26 24.98
N LEU A 23 6.96 3.68 24.22
CA LEU A 23 5.50 3.81 24.38
C LEU A 23 4.75 3.37 23.11
N GLY A 24 3.64 2.63 23.31
CA GLY A 24 2.45 2.82 22.49
C GLY A 24 1.95 1.63 21.69
N ASN A 25 1.17 0.76 22.34
CA ASN A 25 0.13 -0.05 21.70
C ASN A 25 -0.73 0.82 20.78
N ASN A 26 -1.04 0.36 19.57
CA ASN A 26 -2.27 0.77 18.91
C ASN A 26 -2.83 -0.33 18.01
N GLY A 27 -3.65 -1.18 18.62
CA GLY A 27 -4.55 -2.08 17.93
C GLY A 27 -5.63 -1.28 17.19
N MET A 28 -5.56 -1.27 15.86
CA MET A 28 -6.67 -0.80 15.04
C MET A 28 -7.71 -1.92 14.90
N ASN A 29 -8.54 -2.02 15.94
CA ASN A 29 -9.83 -2.69 15.91
C ASN A 29 -10.73 -1.97 14.91
N ASN A 30 -11.27 -2.68 13.93
CA ASN A 30 -12.33 -2.14 13.07
C ASN A 30 -13.63 -2.86 13.40
N VAL A 31 -14.40 -2.27 14.32
CA VAL A 31 -15.79 -2.63 14.56
C VAL A 31 -16.63 -1.92 13.50
N GLY A 32 -17.15 -2.68 12.54
CA GLY A 32 -18.15 -2.24 11.58
C GLY A 32 -19.28 -3.26 11.54
N VAL A 33 -20.43 -2.88 12.08
CA VAL A 33 -21.60 -3.74 12.32
C VAL A 33 -22.35 -4.07 11.02
N GLY A 34 -22.42 -5.38 10.75
CA GLY A 34 -23.45 -6.23 10.11
C GLY A 34 -24.47 -5.73 9.07
N VAL A 35 -24.52 -6.45 7.93
CA VAL A 35 -25.70 -7.23 7.43
C VAL A 35 -25.19 -8.47 6.64
N GLY A 36 -25.58 -9.71 7.03
CA GLY A 36 -25.21 -10.99 6.38
C GLY A 36 -26.05 -11.30 5.11
N ARG A 37 -25.87 -12.35 4.29
CA ARG A 37 -25.19 -13.67 4.33
C ARG A 37 -24.88 -14.11 2.88
N GLU A 38 -23.77 -14.83 2.67
CA GLU A 38 -23.56 -16.00 1.77
C GLU A 38 -22.06 -16.19 1.52
N GLY A 39 -21.51 -17.33 1.98
CA GLY A 39 -20.11 -17.74 1.79
C GLY A 39 -19.10 -16.90 2.57
N GLU A 40 -18.70 -17.36 3.75
CA GLU A 40 -17.54 -16.80 4.46
C GLU A 40 -16.27 -17.10 3.64
N ILE A 41 -15.97 -16.24 2.66
CA ILE A 41 -14.72 -16.31 1.93
C ILE A 41 -13.64 -15.85 2.90
N VAL A 42 -12.95 -16.83 3.49
CA VAL A 42 -11.74 -16.60 4.28
C VAL A 42 -10.78 -15.78 3.43
N LEU A 43 -10.53 -14.54 3.85
CA LEU A 43 -9.67 -13.64 3.13
C LEU A 43 -8.24 -14.20 3.14
N LYS A 44 -7.67 -14.40 1.94
CA LYS A 44 -6.30 -14.89 1.82
C LYS A 44 -5.32 -13.82 2.32
N LYS A 45 -4.59 -14.18 3.38
CA LYS A 45 -3.40 -13.46 3.83
C LYS A 45 -2.19 -14.07 3.10
N GLY A 46 -1.30 -13.24 2.57
CA GLY A 46 -0.13 -13.71 1.83
C GLY A 46 0.18 -12.90 0.57
N PRO A 47 1.27 -13.25 -0.14
CA PRO A 47 1.71 -12.55 -1.33
C PRO A 47 0.64 -12.58 -2.43
N TRP A 48 0.62 -11.55 -3.27
CA TRP A 48 -0.24 -11.51 -4.45
C TRP A 48 0.36 -12.33 -5.58
N THR A 49 -0.49 -13.14 -6.21
CA THR A 49 -0.11 -13.94 -7.37
C THR A 49 -0.35 -13.19 -8.67
N ALA A 50 0.35 -13.58 -9.75
CA ALA A 50 0.17 -12.99 -11.08
C ALA A 50 -1.28 -13.12 -11.59
N THR A 51 -1.96 -14.22 -11.26
CA THR A 51 -3.37 -14.43 -11.60
C THR A 51 -4.27 -13.43 -10.88
N GLU A 52 -4.08 -13.21 -9.58
CA GLU A 52 -4.83 -12.20 -8.83
C GLU A 52 -4.59 -10.79 -9.38
N ASP A 53 -3.33 -10.48 -9.75
CA ASP A 53 -2.96 -9.20 -10.36
C ASP A 53 -3.66 -8.99 -11.71
N ALA A 54 -3.71 -10.03 -12.56
CA ALA A 54 -4.39 -9.97 -13.85
C ALA A 54 -5.90 -9.74 -13.69
N VAL A 55 -6.52 -10.41 -12.72
CA VAL A 55 -7.95 -10.22 -12.40
C VAL A 55 -8.22 -8.80 -11.90
N LEU A 56 -7.41 -8.30 -10.96
CA LEU A 56 -7.54 -6.94 -10.44
C LEU A 56 -7.34 -5.90 -11.54
N ALA A 57 -6.31 -6.07 -12.38
CA ALA A 57 -6.05 -5.15 -13.49
C ALA A 57 -7.15 -5.19 -14.55
N GLY A 58 -7.69 -6.37 -14.87
CA GLY A 58 -8.83 -6.52 -15.77
C GLY A 58 -10.10 -5.85 -15.23
N TYR A 59 -10.34 -5.92 -13.92
CA TYR A 59 -11.45 -5.21 -13.30
C TYR A 59 -11.29 -3.69 -13.41
N VAL A 60 -10.13 -3.16 -13.02
CA VAL A 60 -9.87 -1.72 -13.07
C VAL A 60 -9.92 -1.18 -14.49
N ARG A 61 -9.44 -1.94 -15.47
CA ARG A 61 -9.55 -1.55 -16.90
C ARG A 61 -11.00 -1.42 -17.36
N ARG A 62 -11.91 -2.25 -16.84
CA ARG A 62 -13.34 -2.25 -17.24
C ARG A 62 -14.19 -1.25 -16.46
N HIS A 63 -13.92 -1.07 -15.17
CA HIS A 63 -14.77 -0.26 -14.27
C HIS A 63 -14.12 1.05 -13.82
N GLY A 64 -12.87 1.31 -14.20
CA GLY A 64 -12.08 2.44 -13.73
C GLY A 64 -11.44 2.19 -12.35
N GLU A 65 -10.59 3.13 -11.95
CA GLU A 65 -9.95 3.12 -10.62
C GLU A 65 -10.98 3.55 -9.56
N GLY A 66 -11.39 2.65 -8.68
CA GLY A 66 -12.35 2.97 -7.62
C GLY A 66 -13.20 1.80 -7.19
N ASN A 67 -14.09 2.07 -6.23
CA ASN A 67 -15.04 1.10 -5.70
C ASN A 67 -14.43 -0.28 -5.35
N TRP A 68 -13.32 -0.26 -4.60
CA TRP A 68 -12.53 -1.46 -4.31
C TRP A 68 -13.28 -2.56 -3.55
N ASN A 69 -14.36 -2.21 -2.84
CA ASN A 69 -15.23 -3.18 -2.17
C ASN A 69 -16.05 -4.01 -3.15
N ALA A 70 -16.39 -3.44 -4.32
CA ALA A 70 -17.09 -4.16 -5.39
C ALA A 70 -16.18 -5.14 -6.14
N VAL A 71 -14.86 -4.94 -6.12
CA VAL A 71 -13.88 -5.84 -6.79
C VAL A 71 -14.10 -7.29 -6.34
N ARG A 72 -14.19 -7.55 -5.04
CA ARG A 72 -14.40 -8.91 -4.51
C ARG A 72 -15.70 -9.51 -5.03
N LYS A 73 -16.79 -8.75 -4.98
CA LYS A 73 -18.12 -9.21 -5.40
C LYS A 73 -18.15 -9.53 -6.90
N ASN A 74 -17.46 -8.75 -7.70
CA ASN A 74 -17.54 -8.83 -9.16
C ASN A 74 -16.49 -9.76 -9.79
N THR A 75 -15.42 -10.10 -9.06
CA THR A 75 -14.31 -10.91 -9.60
C THR A 75 -14.08 -12.22 -8.86
N GLY A 76 -14.75 -12.45 -7.72
CA GLY A 76 -14.51 -13.62 -6.87
C GLY A 76 -13.16 -13.61 -6.15
N LEU A 77 -12.42 -12.50 -6.19
CA LEU A 77 -11.11 -12.39 -5.56
C LEU A 77 -11.23 -12.51 -4.04
N ALA A 78 -10.49 -13.44 -3.42
CA ALA A 78 -10.47 -13.61 -1.97
C ALA A 78 -9.61 -12.55 -1.23
N ARG A 79 -9.66 -11.30 -1.69
CA ARG A 79 -8.94 -10.14 -1.14
C ARG A 79 -9.92 -9.04 -0.73
N CYS A 80 -9.61 -8.31 0.35
CA CYS A 80 -10.43 -7.18 0.77
C CYS A 80 -10.17 -5.95 -0.09
N GLY A 81 -11.14 -5.04 -0.17
CA GLY A 81 -11.03 -3.81 -0.98
C GLY A 81 -9.81 -2.96 -0.62
N LYS A 82 -9.45 -2.87 0.66
CA LYS A 82 -8.22 -2.19 1.11
C LYS A 82 -6.96 -2.81 0.49
N SER A 83 -6.88 -4.14 0.45
CA SER A 83 -5.76 -4.87 -0.17
C SER A 83 -5.72 -4.64 -1.67
N CYS A 84 -6.86 -4.69 -2.36
CA CYS A 84 -6.96 -4.41 -3.79
C CYS A 84 -6.49 -3.00 -4.14
N ARG A 85 -6.97 -1.98 -3.40
CA ARG A 85 -6.50 -0.58 -3.55
C ARG A 85 -5.00 -0.48 -3.38
N LEU A 86 -4.47 -1.08 -2.31
CA LEU A 86 -3.05 -1.02 -2.00
C LEU A 86 -2.22 -1.71 -3.08
N ARG A 87 -2.66 -2.86 -3.60
CA ARG A 87 -1.97 -3.59 -4.66
C ARG A 87 -1.95 -2.78 -5.95
N TRP A 88 -3.10 -2.23 -6.36
CA TRP A 88 -3.20 -1.41 -7.56
C TRP A 88 -2.25 -0.22 -7.52
N ALA A 89 -2.37 0.62 -6.49
CA ALA A 89 -1.59 1.86 -6.35
C ALA A 89 -0.08 1.62 -6.26
N ASN A 90 0.35 0.45 -5.77
CA ASN A 90 1.75 0.17 -5.49
C ASN A 90 2.44 -0.75 -6.50
N HIS A 91 1.72 -1.42 -7.38
CA HIS A 91 2.33 -2.42 -8.26
C HIS A 91 1.78 -2.46 -9.67
N LEU A 92 0.47 -2.23 -9.83
CA LEU A 92 -0.24 -2.52 -11.08
C LEU A 92 -0.57 -1.27 -11.88
N ARG A 93 -0.56 -0.09 -11.25
CA ARG A 93 -0.84 1.17 -11.93
C ARG A 93 0.18 1.38 -13.07
N PRO A 94 -0.29 1.66 -14.31
CA PRO A 94 0.58 1.70 -15.50
C PRO A 94 1.62 2.83 -15.46
N ASN A 95 1.35 3.91 -14.74
CA ASN A 95 2.25 5.06 -14.60
C ASN A 95 3.20 4.95 -13.39
N LEU A 96 3.33 3.76 -12.81
CA LEU A 96 4.20 3.55 -11.66
C LEU A 96 5.63 3.28 -12.15
N LYS A 97 6.56 4.20 -11.82
CA LYS A 97 7.99 3.97 -12.01
C LYS A 97 8.45 2.78 -11.13
N LYS A 98 9.06 1.79 -11.77
CA LYS A 98 9.66 0.61 -11.12
C LYS A 98 11.16 0.64 -11.40
N GLY A 99 11.98 0.79 -10.36
CA GLY A 99 13.42 0.89 -10.50
C GLY A 99 14.06 1.60 -9.30
N SER A 100 15.39 1.70 -9.33
CA SER A 100 16.14 2.54 -8.40
C SER A 100 15.84 4.03 -8.63
N PHE A 101 15.98 4.83 -7.59
CA PHE A 101 15.94 6.29 -7.73
C PHE A 101 17.19 6.76 -8.47
N SER A 102 17.05 7.84 -9.23
CA SER A 102 18.21 8.58 -9.72
C SER A 102 18.84 9.39 -8.58
N PRO A 103 20.14 9.75 -8.67
CA PRO A 103 20.80 10.55 -7.63
C PRO A 103 20.08 11.88 -7.33
N GLU A 104 19.45 12.49 -8.34
CA GLU A 104 18.65 13.70 -8.14
C GLU A 104 17.35 13.41 -7.38
N GLU A 105 16.65 12.31 -7.72
CA GLU A 105 15.45 11.89 -6.98
C GLU A 105 15.79 11.58 -5.51
N GLU A 106 16.93 10.94 -5.24
CA GLU A 106 17.41 10.71 -3.87
C GLU A 106 17.67 12.01 -3.11
N ARG A 107 18.33 12.98 -3.77
CA ARG A 107 18.59 14.31 -3.18
C ARG A 107 17.31 15.01 -2.77
N ILE A 108 16.30 15.00 -3.65
CA ILE A 108 14.98 15.60 -3.39
C ILE A 108 14.28 14.87 -2.24
N ILE A 109 14.34 13.54 -2.19
CA ILE A 109 13.75 12.75 -1.10
C ILE A 109 14.36 13.14 0.25
N ILE A 110 15.69 13.28 0.32
CA ILE A 110 16.41 13.68 1.53
C ILE A 110 16.01 15.10 1.95
N GLU A 111 15.98 16.06 1.02
CA GLU A 111 15.61 17.44 1.31
C GLU A 111 14.17 17.56 1.83
N LEU A 112 13.24 16.88 1.17
CA LEU A 112 11.85 16.83 1.59
C LEU A 112 11.72 16.18 2.96
N HIS A 113 12.41 15.06 3.21
CA HIS A 113 12.39 14.40 4.51
C HIS A 113 12.97 15.28 5.62
N ALA A 114 14.09 15.98 5.38
CA ALA A 114 14.64 16.93 6.34
C ALA A 114 13.65 18.07 6.65
N LYS A 115 12.93 18.56 5.64
CA LYS A 115 11.95 19.64 5.79
C LYS A 115 10.65 19.20 6.46
N MET A 116 10.20 17.97 6.20
CA MET A 116 8.86 17.53 6.60
C MET A 116 8.76 16.20 7.37
N GLY A 117 9.88 15.60 7.72
CA GLY A 117 9.97 14.34 8.45
C GLY A 117 9.24 13.19 7.75
N ASN A 118 8.71 12.25 8.55
CA ASN A 118 8.04 11.03 8.07
C ASN A 118 6.64 11.26 7.47
N ARG A 119 6.49 12.26 6.61
CA ARG A 119 5.24 12.61 5.91
C ARG A 119 5.23 12.11 4.46
N TRP A 120 5.56 10.84 4.28
CA TRP A 120 5.72 10.17 2.97
C TRP A 120 4.55 10.36 2.01
N ALA A 121 3.31 10.29 2.51
CA ALA A 121 2.12 10.48 1.66
C ALA A 121 2.08 11.89 1.06
N ARG A 122 2.57 12.90 1.79
CA ARG A 122 2.65 14.30 1.34
C ARG A 122 3.88 14.53 0.46
N MET A 123 4.99 13.85 0.72
CA MET A 123 6.17 13.89 -0.14
C MET A 123 5.88 13.29 -1.52
N ALA A 124 5.12 12.19 -1.57
CA ALA A 124 4.74 11.51 -2.81
C ALA A 124 3.75 12.29 -3.69
N THR A 125 3.25 13.44 -3.22
CA THR A 125 2.36 14.33 -3.99
C THR A 125 3.04 15.59 -4.51
N GLN A 126 4.30 15.84 -4.16
CA GLN A 126 5.12 16.92 -4.75
C GLN A 126 5.74 16.49 -6.07
#